data_AF-A0A915EJY4-F1
#
_entry.id   AF-A0A915EJY4-F1
#
_cell.length_a   1.000
_cell.length_b   1.000
_cell.length_c   1.000
_cell.angle_alpha   90.00
_cell.angle_beta   90.00
_cell.angle_gamma   90.00
#
_symmetry.space_group_name_H-M   'P 1'
#
loop_
_entity.id
_entity.type
_entity.pdbx_description
1 polymer ?
#
loop_
_entity_poly.entity_id
_entity_poly.type
_entity_poly.pdbx_seq_one_letter_code
_entity_poly.pdbx_strand_id
1 'polypeptide(L)'
;MDPAMLIQKIQLDKAVNICSGRPGNIYFLTEEKQFQLAIQLADQNESLVDAVNLVEIKRRMALELFNHKKFAECFNIHLQIKTVQSMSVQSLDAVKPLLELHVKASGIDNHRIGACLFCQEYWMELFVLYKAGAVHVEVKTVNTNSEAFKKMFLGAQPPLMEEKEKDAIYSDNEEIEGRIFHLSQEFNVPLFEKDAVVEKSIENLYRNFKFFMKKKADHDKGKPHPSLIASLPEPIALLHKKFVEHLAKINQLMCERKSRYLVGEVITQYDCELMPRLHHMRIAGERLLGFEISHELIYLWNYIWTAYKTDSFNESCPCDQDIIYHYKEQLNVVTNLRETLQTPTKTQTIPQDIIDEIDRLGLQESHVEQL
;
A
#
# COMPACT_ATOMS: atom_id res chain seq x y z
N MET A 1 18.58 29.57 27.46
CA MET A 1 19.10 28.62 26.46
C MET A 1 19.02 27.25 27.09
N ASP A 2 18.32 26.33 26.44
CA ASP A 2 18.20 24.93 26.91
C ASP A 2 19.59 24.27 26.96
N PRO A 3 19.99 23.63 28.08
CA PRO A 3 21.24 22.88 28.17
C PRO A 3 21.42 21.86 27.04
N ALA A 4 20.34 21.25 26.54
CA ALA A 4 20.38 20.31 25.43
C ALA A 4 20.78 21.01 24.11
N MET A 5 20.23 22.21 23.85
CA MET A 5 20.62 23.02 22.69
C MET A 5 22.07 23.50 22.76
N LEU A 6 22.58 23.79 23.97
CA LEU A 6 23.97 24.22 24.16
C LEU A 6 24.94 23.07 23.92
N ILE A 7 24.60 21.85 24.37
CA ILE A 7 25.38 20.63 24.12
C ILE A 7 25.38 20.29 22.64
N GLN A 8 24.24 20.39 21.96
CA GLN A 8 24.12 20.15 20.53
C GLN A 8 24.94 21.17 19.73
N LYS A 9 24.92 22.45 20.12
CA LYS A 9 25.74 23.50 19.51
C LYS A 9 27.24 23.30 19.76
N ILE A 10 27.64 22.85 20.95
CA ILE A 10 29.05 22.54 21.27
C ILE A 10 29.54 21.30 20.51
N GLN A 11 28.68 20.28 20.32
CA GLN A 11 29.00 19.13 19.47
C GLN A 11 29.08 19.53 17.99
N LEU A 12 28.20 20.42 17.53
CA LEU A 12 28.23 21.00 16.19
C LEU A 12 29.52 21.80 15.96
N ASP A 13 29.88 22.69 16.89
CA ASP A 13 31.10 23.51 16.80
C ASP A 13 32.38 22.65 16.89
N LYS A 14 32.34 21.52 17.62
CA LYS A 14 33.45 20.55 17.66
C LYS A 14 33.53 19.68 16.41
N ALA A 15 32.40 19.24 15.85
CA ALA A 15 32.37 18.49 14.60
C ALA A 15 32.81 19.37 13.41
N VAL A 16 32.33 20.62 13.35
CA VAL A 16 32.70 21.59 12.31
C VAL A 16 34.19 21.98 12.40
N ASN A 17 34.75 22.13 13.61
CA ASN A 17 36.18 22.50 13.76
C ASN A 17 37.16 21.33 13.60
N ILE A 18 36.73 20.07 13.78
CA ILE A 18 37.61 18.90 13.65
C ILE A 18 37.54 18.29 12.22
N CYS A 19 36.50 18.60 11.45
CA CYS A 19 36.17 17.89 10.20
C CYS A 19 36.11 18.78 8.93
N SER A 20 36.65 19.99 8.96
CA SER A 20 36.58 20.91 7.82
C SER A 20 37.46 20.45 6.64
N GLY A 21 36.80 19.93 5.59
CA GLY A 21 37.39 19.83 4.24
C GLY A 21 37.63 18.43 3.67
N ARG A 22 37.01 17.35 4.20
CA ARG A 22 37.12 16.01 3.57
C ARG A 22 35.74 15.44 3.21
N PRO A 23 35.55 14.94 1.97
CA PRO A 23 34.31 14.27 1.55
C PRO A 23 33.89 13.10 2.47
N GLY A 24 34.88 12.40 3.05
CA GLY A 24 34.64 11.27 3.96
C GLY A 24 33.85 11.62 5.22
N ASN A 25 33.85 12.89 5.65
CA ASN A 25 33.09 13.31 6.83
C ASN A 25 31.59 13.42 6.53
N ILE A 26 31.23 13.81 5.31
CA ILE A 26 29.82 13.86 4.87
C ILE A 26 29.29 12.44 4.72
N TYR A 27 30.09 11.53 4.17
CA TYR A 27 29.75 10.11 4.09
C TYR A 27 29.54 9.51 5.50
N PHE A 28 30.47 9.75 6.43
CA PHE A 28 30.35 9.28 7.82
C PHE A 28 29.08 9.80 8.51
N LEU A 29 28.78 11.10 8.38
CA LEU A 29 27.55 11.68 8.94
C LEU A 29 26.28 11.06 8.31
N THR A 30 26.32 10.74 7.02
CA THR A 30 25.20 10.11 6.31
C THR A 30 24.98 8.67 6.80
N GLU A 31 26.05 7.91 7.04
CA GLU A 31 25.98 6.55 7.61
C GLU A 31 25.50 6.56 9.07
N GLU A 32 25.91 7.55 9.87
CA GLU A 32 25.45 7.76 11.25
C GLU A 32 24.05 8.42 11.34
N LYS A 33 23.33 8.52 10.21
CA LYS A 33 21.99 9.13 10.09
C LYS A 33 21.91 10.59 10.58
N GLN A 34 23.04 11.30 10.61
CA GLN A 34 23.12 12.73 10.93
C GLN A 34 22.88 13.59 9.67
N PHE A 35 21.78 13.34 8.96
CA PHE A 35 21.56 13.91 7.63
C PHE A 35 21.52 15.44 7.60
N GLN A 36 20.93 16.07 8.62
CA GLN A 36 20.84 17.53 8.68
C GLN A 36 22.23 18.18 8.80
N LEU A 37 23.15 17.57 9.55
CA LEU A 37 24.54 18.01 9.64
C LEU A 37 25.28 17.73 8.32
N ALA A 38 25.05 16.57 7.70
CA ALA A 38 25.65 16.20 6.42
C ALA A 38 25.29 17.20 5.31
N ILE A 39 24.00 17.56 5.21
CA ILE A 39 23.49 18.54 4.24
C ILE A 39 24.04 19.94 4.54
N GLN A 40 24.03 20.37 5.81
CA GLN A 40 24.60 21.67 6.19
C GLN A 40 26.09 21.78 5.82
N LEU A 41 26.86 20.71 6.02
CA LEU A 41 28.28 20.68 5.69
C LEU A 41 28.51 20.70 4.16
N ALA A 42 27.65 20.02 3.41
CA ALA A 42 27.67 20.01 1.95
C ALA A 42 27.26 21.37 1.34
N ASP A 43 26.18 21.99 1.83
CA ASP A 43 25.72 23.31 1.40
C ASP A 43 26.74 24.42 1.70
N GLN A 44 27.52 24.28 2.79
CA GLN A 44 28.61 25.21 3.12
C GLN A 44 29.87 25.02 2.27
N ASN A 45 30.01 23.87 1.60
CA ASN A 45 31.21 23.52 0.84
C ASN A 45 30.84 22.76 -0.44
N GLU A 46 30.31 23.47 -1.44
CA GLU A 46 29.86 22.90 -2.73
C GLU A 46 30.92 22.06 -3.46
N SER A 47 32.21 22.25 -3.16
CA SER A 47 33.31 21.47 -3.75
C SER A 47 33.51 20.07 -3.13
N LEU A 48 32.90 19.77 -1.99
CA LEU A 48 33.10 18.50 -1.28
C LEU A 48 32.19 17.38 -1.76
N VAL A 49 31.03 17.71 -2.33
CA VAL A 49 29.99 16.77 -2.74
C VAL A 49 29.31 17.30 -4.00
N ASP A 50 29.30 16.51 -5.05
CA ASP A 50 28.57 16.88 -6.27
C ASP A 50 27.04 16.90 -6.04
N ALA A 51 26.33 17.53 -6.97
CA ALA A 51 24.88 17.66 -6.87
C ALA A 51 24.14 16.31 -6.80
N VAL A 52 24.69 15.24 -7.40
CA VAL A 52 24.09 13.91 -7.41
C VAL A 52 24.15 13.29 -6.01
N ASN A 53 25.32 13.33 -5.38
CA ASN A 53 25.53 12.83 -4.03
C ASN A 53 24.79 13.67 -2.98
N LEU A 54 24.68 15.00 -3.16
CA LEU A 54 23.86 15.84 -2.28
C LEU A 54 22.38 15.48 -2.38
N VAL A 55 21.88 15.22 -3.59
CA VAL A 55 20.52 14.71 -3.79
C VAL A 55 20.38 13.38 -3.05
N GLU A 56 21.28 12.42 -3.19
CA GLU A 56 21.19 11.12 -2.51
C GLU A 56 21.17 11.24 -0.97
N ILE A 57 21.93 12.16 -0.38
CA ILE A 57 21.88 12.43 1.08
C ILE A 57 20.49 12.97 1.48
N LYS A 58 19.94 13.92 0.69
CA LYS A 58 18.59 14.44 0.90
C LYS A 58 17.53 13.35 0.76
N ARG A 59 17.73 12.40 -0.17
CA ARG A 59 16.85 11.25 -0.36
C ARG A 59 16.80 10.35 0.88
N ARG A 60 17.97 10.00 1.42
CA ARG A 60 18.08 9.22 2.67
C ARG A 60 17.45 9.92 3.87
N MET A 61 17.62 11.24 3.99
CA MET A 61 16.94 12.05 5.01
C MET A 61 15.41 11.99 4.88
N ALA A 62 14.91 12.12 3.65
CA ALA A 62 13.48 12.11 3.41
C ALA A 62 12.86 10.76 3.77
N LEU A 63 13.53 9.65 3.43
CA LEU A 63 13.12 8.30 3.85
C LEU A 63 13.06 8.16 5.37
N GLU A 64 14.06 8.66 6.10
CA GLU A 64 14.06 8.60 7.57
C GLU A 64 12.90 9.42 8.17
N LEU A 65 12.63 10.62 7.64
CA LEU A 65 11.51 11.45 8.08
C LEU A 65 10.16 10.78 7.81
N PHE A 66 10.03 10.08 6.67
CA PHE A 66 8.85 9.31 6.31
C PHE A 66 8.58 8.20 7.34
N ASN A 67 9.58 7.38 7.63
CA ASN A 67 9.47 6.27 8.60
C ASN A 67 9.10 6.77 10.01
N HIS A 68 9.53 7.97 10.38
CA HIS A 68 9.15 8.62 11.64
C HIS A 68 7.80 9.37 11.58
N LYS A 69 7.01 9.19 10.51
CA LYS A 69 5.70 9.83 10.28
C LYS A 69 5.76 11.36 10.25
N LYS A 70 6.93 11.93 9.96
CA LYS A 70 7.16 13.37 9.81
C LYS A 70 6.96 13.81 8.36
N PHE A 71 5.77 13.53 7.84
CA PHE A 71 5.47 13.68 6.41
C PHE A 71 5.68 15.10 5.89
N ALA A 72 5.30 16.14 6.63
CA ALA A 72 5.47 17.53 6.19
C ALA A 72 6.94 17.89 5.94
N GLU A 73 7.84 17.46 6.83
CA GLU A 73 9.28 17.65 6.69
C GLU A 73 9.82 16.84 5.51
N CYS A 74 9.38 15.59 5.36
CA CYS A 74 9.73 14.72 4.25
C CYS A 74 9.34 15.33 2.88
N PHE A 75 8.11 15.83 2.74
CA PHE A 75 7.63 16.48 1.51
C PHE A 75 8.43 17.75 1.20
N ASN A 76 8.80 18.54 2.23
CA ASN A 76 9.63 19.72 2.04
C ASN A 76 11.02 19.38 1.48
N ILE A 77 11.63 18.28 1.92
CA ILE A 77 12.92 17.83 1.38
C ILE A 77 12.78 17.42 -0.10
N HIS A 78 11.70 16.73 -0.47
CA HIS A 78 11.43 16.39 -1.87
C HIS A 78 11.22 17.62 -2.76
N LEU A 79 10.57 18.67 -2.27
CA LEU A 79 10.46 19.95 -2.98
C LEU A 79 11.83 20.59 -3.23
N GLN A 80 12.73 20.52 -2.25
CA GLN A 80 14.12 21.00 -2.41
C GLN A 80 14.88 20.19 -3.46
N ILE A 81 14.73 18.85 -3.47
CA ILE A 81 15.34 17.98 -4.48
C ILE A 81 14.86 18.36 -5.90
N LYS A 82 13.55 18.58 -6.08
CA LYS A 82 12.98 19.02 -7.37
C LYS A 82 13.56 20.36 -7.83
N THR A 83 13.76 21.29 -6.90
CA THR A 83 14.35 22.61 -7.21
C THR A 83 15.79 22.46 -7.72
N VAL A 84 16.59 21.60 -7.09
CA VAL A 84 17.98 21.36 -7.52
C VAL A 84 18.04 20.67 -8.89
N GLN A 85 17.21 19.64 -9.12
CA GLN A 85 17.17 18.92 -10.40
C GLN A 85 16.68 19.80 -11.56
N SER A 86 15.74 20.72 -11.33
CA SER A 86 15.30 21.67 -12.36
C SER A 86 16.38 22.68 -12.79
N MET A 87 17.45 22.85 -12.00
CA MET A 87 18.61 23.68 -12.35
C MET A 87 19.71 22.90 -13.10
N SER A 88 19.60 21.57 -13.19
CA SER A 88 20.66 20.69 -13.70
C SER A 88 20.16 19.54 -14.58
N VAL A 89 19.48 19.80 -15.71
CA VAL A 89 19.31 18.73 -16.72
C VAL A 89 19.44 19.22 -18.17
N GLN A 90 20.62 18.98 -18.76
CA GLN A 90 20.72 18.18 -19.98
C GLN A 90 21.23 16.79 -19.59
N SER A 91 20.47 15.77 -20.00
CA SER A 91 20.81 14.35 -20.23
C SER A 91 21.45 13.49 -19.12
N LEU A 92 20.77 12.39 -18.78
CA LEU A 92 21.27 11.01 -18.90
C LEU A 92 20.09 10.06 -18.67
N ASP A 93 19.90 9.05 -19.52
CA ASP A 93 18.97 7.94 -19.31
C ASP A 93 19.39 7.21 -18.02
N ALA A 94 18.91 7.70 -16.87
CA ALA A 94 19.12 7.02 -15.61
C ALA A 94 18.47 5.64 -15.72
N VAL A 95 19.27 4.59 -15.49
CA VAL A 95 18.76 3.22 -15.42
C VAL A 95 17.63 3.21 -14.38
N LYS A 96 16.44 2.83 -14.82
CA LYS A 96 15.27 2.77 -13.95
C LYS A 96 15.47 1.62 -12.96
N PRO A 97 15.23 1.83 -11.66
CA PRO A 97 15.49 0.79 -10.68
C PRO A 97 14.62 -0.43 -10.95
N LEU A 98 15.24 -1.61 -10.85
CA LEU A 98 14.55 -2.90 -10.87
C LEU A 98 14.16 -3.30 -9.45
N LEU A 99 12.86 -3.41 -9.22
CA LEU A 99 12.26 -3.82 -7.95
C LEU A 99 11.66 -5.21 -8.10
N GLU A 100 12.10 -6.15 -7.27
CA GLU A 100 11.53 -7.50 -7.22
C GLU A 100 10.63 -7.64 -5.98
N LEU A 101 9.31 -7.78 -6.19
CA LEU A 101 8.34 -7.97 -5.12
C LEU A 101 8.06 -9.46 -4.92
N HIS A 102 8.37 -9.97 -3.73
CA HIS A 102 7.99 -11.32 -3.30
C HIS A 102 6.62 -11.28 -2.65
N VAL A 103 5.65 -11.93 -3.28
CA VAL A 103 4.26 -12.00 -2.82
C VAL A 103 3.93 -13.39 -2.28
N LYS A 104 3.11 -13.46 -1.23
CA LYS A 104 2.70 -14.75 -0.67
C LYS A 104 1.97 -15.57 -1.75
N ALA A 105 2.40 -16.81 -1.97
CA ALA A 105 1.71 -17.72 -2.87
C ALA A 105 0.37 -18.19 -2.28
N SER A 106 -0.52 -18.68 -3.13
CA SER A 106 -1.73 -19.37 -2.70
C SER A 106 -1.39 -20.61 -1.88
N GLY A 107 -2.16 -20.86 -0.83
CA GLY A 107 -2.06 -22.10 -0.05
C GLY A 107 -2.77 -23.30 -0.71
N ILE A 108 -3.44 -23.11 -1.85
CA ILE A 108 -3.99 -24.18 -2.68
C ILE A 108 -2.97 -24.60 -3.75
N ASP A 109 -2.42 -23.63 -4.48
CA ASP A 109 -1.45 -23.85 -5.56
C ASP A 109 -0.34 -22.80 -5.47
N ASN A 110 0.88 -23.25 -5.19
CA ASN A 110 2.03 -22.38 -4.95
C ASN A 110 2.48 -21.57 -6.18
N HIS A 111 1.92 -21.83 -7.37
CA HIS A 111 2.16 -21.03 -8.58
C HIS A 111 1.17 -19.86 -8.73
N ARG A 112 0.10 -19.83 -7.94
CA ARG A 112 -0.85 -18.72 -7.93
C ARG A 112 -0.47 -17.70 -6.88
N ILE A 113 -0.87 -16.46 -7.13
CA ILE A 113 -0.79 -15.37 -6.15
C ILE A 113 -1.77 -15.63 -5.01
N GLY A 114 -1.33 -15.44 -3.77
CA GLY A 114 -2.16 -15.57 -2.58
C GLY A 114 -2.89 -14.28 -2.25
N ALA A 115 -3.85 -14.36 -1.33
CA ALA A 115 -4.70 -13.23 -0.95
C ALA A 115 -4.13 -12.42 0.23
N CYS A 116 -2.83 -12.11 0.22
CA CYS A 116 -2.26 -11.19 1.22
C CYS A 116 -2.56 -9.75 0.81
N LEU A 117 -3.31 -9.02 1.65
CA LEU A 117 -3.70 -7.63 1.35
C LEU A 117 -2.50 -6.70 1.16
N PHE A 118 -1.49 -6.79 2.01
CA PHE A 118 -0.27 -5.97 1.87
C PHE A 118 0.51 -6.29 0.60
N CYS A 119 0.53 -7.57 0.17
CA CYS A 119 1.16 -7.92 -1.11
C CYS A 119 0.41 -7.29 -2.29
N GLN A 120 -0.93 -7.28 -2.26
CA GLN A 120 -1.72 -6.66 -3.32
C GLN A 120 -1.56 -5.13 -3.31
N GLU A 121 -1.58 -4.51 -2.12
CA GLU A 121 -1.39 -3.07 -1.90
C GLU A 121 -0.09 -2.57 -2.53
N TYR A 122 1.06 -3.13 -2.15
CA TYR A 122 2.35 -2.70 -2.72
C TYR A 122 2.54 -3.12 -4.17
N TRP A 123 1.94 -4.22 -4.63
CA TRP A 123 1.95 -4.53 -6.05
C TRP A 123 1.18 -3.48 -6.85
N MET A 124 0.01 -3.06 -6.38
CA MET A 124 -0.75 -1.99 -7.04
C MET A 124 0.07 -0.69 -7.13
N GLU A 125 0.72 -0.29 -6.05
CA GLU A 125 1.58 0.89 -6.01
C GLU A 125 2.76 0.79 -6.99
N LEU A 126 3.50 -0.32 -6.96
CA LEU A 126 4.60 -0.58 -7.89
C LEU A 126 4.13 -0.63 -9.34
N PHE A 127 2.94 -1.15 -9.61
CA PHE A 127 2.35 -1.17 -10.94
C PHE A 127 2.04 0.24 -11.45
N VAL A 128 1.55 1.13 -10.58
CA VAL A 128 1.35 2.55 -10.92
C VAL A 128 2.68 3.22 -11.29
N LEU A 129 3.75 2.98 -10.50
CA LEU A 129 5.09 3.48 -10.82
C LEU A 129 5.62 2.89 -12.14
N TYR A 130 5.39 1.60 -12.39
CA TYR A 130 5.76 0.93 -13.64
C TYR A 130 5.06 1.55 -14.86
N LYS A 131 3.74 1.77 -14.77
CA LYS A 131 2.95 2.39 -15.84
C LYS A 131 3.37 3.83 -16.12
N ALA A 132 3.75 4.58 -15.09
CA ALA A 132 4.34 5.90 -15.21
C ALA A 132 5.77 5.88 -15.79
N GLY A 133 6.35 4.70 -16.01
CA GLY A 133 7.71 4.53 -16.49
C GLY A 133 8.77 4.93 -15.47
N ALA A 134 8.46 4.94 -14.18
CA ALA A 134 9.40 5.28 -13.11
C ALA A 134 10.35 4.13 -12.76
N VAL A 135 9.87 2.88 -12.85
CA VAL A 135 10.58 1.69 -12.36
C VAL A 135 10.35 0.47 -13.26
N HIS A 136 11.20 -0.55 -13.11
CA HIS A 136 10.91 -1.91 -13.57
C HIS A 136 10.47 -2.77 -12.38
N VAL A 137 9.49 -3.65 -12.59
CA VAL A 137 8.92 -4.49 -11.53
C VAL A 137 8.89 -5.94 -11.98
N GLU A 138 9.45 -6.82 -11.15
CA GLU A 138 9.22 -8.26 -11.23
C GLU A 138 8.43 -8.71 -10.00
N VAL A 139 7.48 -9.63 -10.18
CA VAL A 139 6.71 -10.19 -9.07
C VAL A 139 6.93 -11.69 -8.99
N LYS A 140 7.28 -12.17 -7.79
CA LYS A 140 7.61 -13.57 -7.53
C LYS A 140 6.71 -14.12 -6.43
N THR A 141 5.94 -15.16 -6.76
CA THR A 141 5.16 -15.89 -5.75
C THR A 141 6.07 -16.76 -4.90
N VAL A 142 5.95 -16.67 -3.58
CA VAL A 142 6.77 -17.45 -2.65
C VAL A 142 5.93 -18.32 -1.72
N ASN A 143 6.31 -19.60 -1.63
CA ASN A 143 5.79 -20.49 -0.60
C ASN A 143 6.54 -20.26 0.71
N THR A 144 5.90 -19.57 1.65
CA THR A 144 6.45 -19.20 2.97
C THR A 144 6.77 -20.41 3.85
N ASN A 145 6.25 -21.60 3.53
CA ASN A 145 6.56 -22.82 4.25
C ASN A 145 7.85 -23.50 3.77
N SER A 146 8.38 -23.12 2.60
CA SER A 146 9.60 -23.72 2.06
C SER A 146 10.84 -23.37 2.90
N GLU A 147 11.71 -24.37 3.13
CA GLU A 147 12.93 -24.16 3.90
C GLU A 147 13.89 -23.18 3.20
N ALA A 148 13.94 -23.20 1.86
CA ALA A 148 14.77 -22.30 1.08
C ALA A 148 14.39 -20.84 1.33
N PHE A 149 13.09 -20.51 1.27
CA PHE A 149 12.61 -19.16 1.55
C PHE A 149 12.90 -18.71 2.98
N LYS A 150 12.63 -19.57 3.97
CA LYS A 150 12.88 -19.27 5.39
C LYS A 150 14.36 -18.97 5.66
N LYS A 151 15.27 -19.70 5.01
CA LYS A 151 16.72 -19.46 5.11
C LYS A 151 17.13 -18.17 4.42
N MET A 152 16.58 -17.90 3.24
CA MET A 152 16.93 -16.73 2.43
C MET A 152 16.56 -15.41 3.11
N PHE A 153 15.37 -15.34 3.72
CA PHE A 153 14.87 -14.11 4.35
C PHE A 153 14.79 -14.16 5.88
N LEU A 154 15.52 -15.09 6.50
CA LEU A 154 15.63 -15.22 7.96
C LEU A 154 14.26 -15.28 8.69
N GLY A 155 13.24 -15.84 8.02
CA GLY A 155 11.88 -15.97 8.55
C GLY A 155 10.94 -14.78 8.29
N ALA A 156 11.40 -13.71 7.64
CA ALA A 156 10.54 -12.61 7.21
C ALA A 156 9.40 -13.10 6.32
N GLN A 157 8.24 -12.44 6.41
CA GLN A 157 7.03 -12.84 5.69
C GLN A 157 6.75 -11.84 4.56
N PRO A 158 6.23 -12.29 3.41
CA PRO A 158 5.77 -11.40 2.35
C PRO A 158 4.71 -10.39 2.85
N PRO A 159 4.69 -9.17 2.28
CA PRO A 159 5.50 -8.71 1.15
C PRO A 159 6.97 -8.47 1.53
N LEU A 160 7.88 -8.79 0.60
CA LEU A 160 9.29 -8.42 0.66
C LEU A 160 9.67 -7.78 -0.67
N MET A 161 10.51 -6.76 -0.66
CA MET A 161 10.96 -6.11 -1.88
C MET A 161 12.48 -6.09 -1.94
N GLU A 162 13.05 -6.49 -3.07
CA GLU A 162 14.50 -6.40 -3.34
C GLU A 162 14.77 -5.32 -4.38
N GLU A 163 15.81 -4.52 -4.16
CA GLU A 163 16.39 -3.60 -5.15
C GLU A 163 17.83 -4.03 -5.39
N LYS A 164 18.03 -4.95 -6.36
CA LYS A 164 19.30 -5.65 -6.58
C LYS A 164 20.48 -4.74 -6.86
N GLU A 165 20.22 -3.64 -7.58
CA GLU A 165 21.24 -2.65 -7.93
C GLU A 165 21.82 -1.96 -6.69
N LYS A 166 21.07 -1.94 -5.57
CA LYS A 166 21.47 -1.34 -4.30
C LYS A 166 21.82 -2.36 -3.22
N ASP A 167 21.79 -3.66 -3.54
CA ASP A 167 21.93 -4.75 -2.56
C ASP A 167 21.00 -4.57 -1.34
N ALA A 168 19.78 -4.06 -1.58
CA ALA A 168 18.82 -3.70 -0.55
C ALA A 168 17.64 -4.68 -0.52
N ILE A 169 17.27 -5.10 0.69
CA ILE A 169 16.08 -5.91 0.96
C ILE A 169 15.21 -5.14 1.96
N TYR A 170 14.00 -4.81 1.54
CA TYR A 170 12.97 -4.17 2.36
C TYR A 170 12.05 -5.27 2.87
N SER A 171 12.09 -5.50 4.19
CA SER A 171 11.51 -6.71 4.81
C SER A 171 10.32 -6.46 5.73
N ASP A 172 10.01 -5.19 5.97
CA ASP A 172 8.80 -4.75 6.64
C ASP A 172 8.02 -3.73 5.78
N ASN A 173 6.76 -3.53 6.16
CA ASN A 173 5.82 -2.70 5.43
C ASN A 173 6.22 -1.21 5.41
N GLU A 174 6.80 -0.67 6.48
CA GLU A 174 7.18 0.75 6.56
C GLU A 174 8.37 1.02 5.64
N GLU A 175 9.33 0.10 5.56
CA GLU A 175 10.46 0.16 4.63
C GLU A 175 10.02 0.10 3.16
N ILE A 176 9.12 -0.82 2.81
CA ILE A 176 8.60 -0.96 1.44
C ILE A 176 7.86 0.31 1.03
N GLU A 177 6.90 0.76 1.85
CA GLU A 177 6.12 1.97 1.60
C GLU A 177 7.04 3.20 1.49
N GLY A 178 8.02 3.34 2.39
CA GLY A 178 8.98 4.44 2.35
C GLY A 178 9.80 4.48 1.06
N ARG A 179 10.20 3.32 0.53
CA ARG A 179 10.93 3.27 -0.76
C ARG A 179 10.03 3.62 -1.94
N ILE A 180 8.81 3.09 -1.99
CA ILE A 180 7.82 3.40 -3.04
C ILE A 180 7.47 4.89 -3.00
N PHE A 181 7.23 5.45 -1.80
CA PHE A 181 7.01 6.87 -1.59
C PHE A 181 8.14 7.70 -2.19
N HIS A 182 9.39 7.36 -1.87
CA HIS A 182 10.55 8.08 -2.38
C HIS A 182 10.61 8.06 -3.92
N LEU A 183 10.33 6.91 -4.54
CA LEU A 183 10.28 6.78 -6.00
C LEU A 183 9.14 7.62 -6.60
N SER A 184 7.97 7.63 -5.97
CA SER A 184 6.84 8.45 -6.44
C SER A 184 7.21 9.93 -6.48
N GLN A 185 7.93 10.43 -5.47
CA GLN A 185 8.34 11.82 -5.41
C GLN A 185 9.46 12.14 -6.40
N GLU A 186 10.42 11.23 -6.55
CA GLU A 186 11.54 11.33 -7.50
C GLU A 186 11.06 11.42 -8.94
N PHE A 187 10.08 10.59 -9.32
CA PHE A 187 9.53 10.53 -10.67
C PHE A 187 8.24 11.34 -10.84
N ASN A 188 7.86 12.14 -9.85
CA ASN A 188 6.69 13.01 -9.86
C ASN A 188 5.36 12.26 -10.17
N VAL A 189 5.21 11.07 -9.62
CA VAL A 189 3.98 10.27 -9.69
C VAL A 189 3.11 10.59 -8.47
N PRO A 190 1.86 11.08 -8.63
CA PRO A 190 1.00 11.49 -7.52
C PRO A 190 0.33 10.28 -6.83
N LEU A 191 1.15 9.38 -6.28
CA LEU A 191 0.69 8.13 -5.67
C LEU A 191 0.38 8.27 -4.17
N PHE A 192 1.00 9.21 -3.47
CA PHE A 192 0.83 9.38 -2.03
C PHE A 192 0.22 10.73 -1.68
N GLU A 193 -0.94 10.68 -1.03
CA GLU A 193 -1.69 11.85 -0.54
C GLU A 193 -1.87 11.81 0.97
N LYS A 194 -2.27 12.93 1.57
CA LYS A 194 -2.60 12.99 3.01
C LYS A 194 -4.06 13.37 3.25
N ASP A 195 -4.84 12.40 3.69
CA ASP A 195 -6.26 12.55 3.99
C ASP A 195 -6.66 11.75 5.24
N ALA A 196 -6.71 12.44 6.39
CA ALA A 196 -7.04 11.82 7.68
C ALA A 196 -8.47 11.25 7.75
N VAL A 197 -9.40 11.75 6.92
CA VAL A 197 -10.77 11.22 6.86
C VAL A 197 -10.76 9.86 6.17
N VAL A 198 -10.01 9.74 5.07
CA VAL A 198 -9.84 8.48 4.34
C VAL A 198 -9.11 7.44 5.18
N GLU A 199 -7.94 7.78 5.75
CA GLU A 199 -7.14 6.89 6.61
C GLU A 199 -8.00 6.23 7.69
N LYS A 200 -8.71 7.07 8.46
CA LYS A 200 -9.58 6.59 9.55
C LYS A 200 -10.75 5.76 9.03
N SER A 201 -11.26 6.05 7.84
CA SER A 201 -12.38 5.30 7.26
C SER A 201 -11.97 3.89 6.86
N ILE A 202 -10.81 3.73 6.20
CA ILE A 202 -10.29 2.43 5.76
C ILE A 202 -9.93 1.53 6.96
N GLU A 203 -9.20 2.06 7.94
CA GLU A 203 -8.80 1.31 9.13
C GLU A 203 -10.02 0.74 9.88
N ASN A 204 -11.03 1.58 10.11
CA ASN A 204 -12.23 1.19 10.84
C ASN A 204 -13.06 0.15 10.06
N LEU A 205 -13.16 0.28 8.74
CA LEU A 205 -13.95 -0.63 7.91
C LEU A 205 -13.44 -2.07 8.01
N TYR A 206 -12.15 -2.29 7.70
CA TYR A 206 -11.61 -3.65 7.65
C TYR A 206 -11.52 -4.29 9.02
N ARG A 207 -11.24 -3.50 10.07
CA ARG A 207 -11.27 -3.97 11.45
C ARG A 207 -12.65 -4.49 11.85
N ASN A 208 -13.72 -3.75 11.52
CA ASN A 208 -15.09 -4.16 11.86
C ASN A 208 -15.52 -5.41 11.08
N PHE A 209 -15.15 -5.51 9.80
CA PHE A 209 -15.38 -6.72 9.01
C PHE A 209 -14.72 -7.95 9.65
N LYS A 210 -13.44 -7.89 10.00
CA LYS A 210 -12.72 -9.01 10.65
C LYS A 210 -13.36 -9.41 11.98
N PHE A 211 -13.78 -8.44 12.79
CA PHE A 211 -14.47 -8.73 14.05
C PHE A 211 -15.81 -9.42 13.83
N PHE A 212 -16.63 -8.93 12.90
CA PHE A 212 -17.90 -9.57 12.55
C PHE A 212 -17.67 -11.00 12.02
N MET A 213 -16.77 -11.16 11.05
CA MET A 213 -16.42 -12.45 10.46
C MET A 213 -16.02 -13.47 11.52
N LYS A 214 -15.08 -13.12 12.40
CA LYS A 214 -14.61 -14.02 13.46
C LYS A 214 -15.73 -14.40 14.41
N LYS A 215 -16.53 -13.43 14.88
CA LYS A 215 -17.61 -13.70 15.83
C LYS A 215 -18.74 -14.53 15.23
N LYS A 216 -19.07 -14.31 13.95
CA LYS A 216 -20.04 -15.14 13.24
C LYS A 216 -19.51 -16.56 13.04
N ALA A 217 -18.25 -16.72 12.61
CA ALA A 217 -17.63 -18.04 12.46
C ALA A 217 -17.59 -18.82 13.78
N ASP A 218 -17.23 -18.17 14.89
CA ASP A 218 -17.26 -18.78 16.23
C ASP A 218 -18.68 -19.23 16.62
N HIS A 219 -19.69 -18.43 16.28
CA HIS A 219 -21.09 -18.75 16.55
C HIS A 219 -21.63 -19.90 15.68
N ASP A 220 -21.13 -20.02 14.45
CA ASP A 220 -21.53 -21.07 13.51
C ASP A 220 -20.73 -22.37 13.70
N LYS A 221 -19.70 -22.36 14.56
CA LYS A 221 -18.87 -23.52 14.84
C LYS A 221 -19.70 -24.70 15.38
N GLY A 222 -19.63 -25.83 14.69
CA GLY A 222 -20.36 -27.05 15.05
C GLY A 222 -21.81 -27.11 14.57
N LYS A 223 -22.30 -26.07 13.89
CA LYS A 223 -23.62 -26.11 13.24
C LYS A 223 -23.53 -26.81 11.88
N PRO A 224 -24.58 -27.54 11.46
CA PRO A 224 -24.62 -28.18 10.14
C PRO A 224 -24.68 -27.16 8.99
N HIS A 225 -25.29 -25.99 9.24
CA HIS A 225 -25.41 -24.91 8.28
C HIS A 225 -25.06 -23.56 8.93
N PRO A 226 -24.43 -22.63 8.19
CA PRO A 226 -24.18 -21.27 8.68
C PRO A 226 -25.49 -20.56 9.02
N SER A 227 -25.50 -19.79 10.12
CA SER A 227 -26.68 -19.02 10.51
C SER A 227 -26.91 -17.87 9.53
N LEU A 228 -28.17 -17.56 9.26
CA LEU A 228 -28.55 -16.36 8.51
C LEU A 228 -28.21 -15.12 9.33
N ILE A 229 -27.83 -14.02 8.66
CA ILE A 229 -27.49 -12.75 9.33
C ILE A 229 -28.69 -12.24 10.14
N ALA A 230 -29.90 -12.38 9.61
CA ALA A 230 -31.15 -11.96 10.27
C ALA A 230 -31.47 -12.74 11.56
N SER A 231 -30.89 -13.92 11.75
CA SER A 231 -31.11 -14.76 12.94
C SER A 231 -29.94 -14.69 13.94
N LEU A 232 -28.98 -13.78 13.75
CA LEU A 232 -27.83 -13.66 14.64
C LEU A 232 -28.23 -13.10 16.00
N PRO A 233 -27.57 -13.53 17.09
CA PRO A 233 -27.78 -12.93 18.40
C PRO A 233 -27.30 -11.48 18.43
N GLU A 234 -27.97 -10.66 19.25
CA GLU A 234 -27.78 -9.21 19.34
C GLU A 234 -26.30 -8.75 19.35
N PRO A 235 -25.37 -9.36 20.12
CA PRO A 235 -23.97 -8.91 20.11
C PRO A 235 -23.27 -9.05 18.75
N ILE A 236 -23.61 -10.07 17.97
CA ILE A 236 -23.02 -10.32 16.64
C ILE A 236 -23.75 -9.47 15.59
N ALA A 237 -25.08 -9.34 15.71
CA ALA A 237 -25.87 -8.46 14.87
C ALA A 237 -25.40 -7.00 14.96
N LEU A 238 -25.03 -6.54 16.16
CA LEU A 238 -24.47 -5.20 16.35
C LEU A 238 -23.11 -4.99 15.65
N LEU A 239 -22.26 -6.03 15.57
CA LEU A 239 -21.00 -5.96 14.82
C LEU A 239 -21.26 -5.86 13.33
N HIS A 240 -22.20 -6.65 12.82
CA HIS A 240 -22.66 -6.55 11.43
C HIS A 240 -23.20 -5.15 11.11
N LYS A 241 -24.09 -4.63 11.97
CA LYS A 241 -24.64 -3.28 11.83
C LYS A 241 -23.54 -2.22 11.77
N LYS A 242 -22.58 -2.25 12.70
CA LYS A 242 -21.43 -1.32 12.70
C LYS A 242 -20.59 -1.42 11.43
N PHE A 243 -20.40 -2.63 10.90
CA PHE A 243 -19.68 -2.84 9.65
C PHE A 243 -20.43 -2.20 8.46
N VAL A 244 -21.73 -2.47 8.32
CA VAL A 244 -22.57 -1.90 7.26
C VAL A 244 -22.67 -0.37 7.37
N GLU A 245 -22.77 0.18 8.58
CA GLU A 245 -22.74 1.63 8.82
C GLU A 245 -21.43 2.28 8.33
N HIS A 246 -20.29 1.59 8.42
CA HIS A 246 -19.02 2.11 7.88
C HIS A 246 -18.96 2.05 6.35
N LEU A 247 -19.52 1.00 5.72
CA LEU A 247 -19.67 0.96 4.26
C LEU A 247 -20.54 2.14 3.78
N ALA A 248 -21.65 2.41 4.48
CA ALA A 248 -22.53 3.54 4.17
C ALA A 248 -21.82 4.90 4.30
N LYS A 249 -20.95 5.08 5.30
CA LYS A 249 -20.13 6.30 5.45
C LYS A 249 -19.15 6.49 4.30
N ILE A 250 -18.51 5.42 3.84
CA ILE A 250 -17.58 5.49 2.70
C ILE A 250 -18.37 5.81 1.41
N ASN A 251 -19.52 5.18 1.21
CA ASN A 251 -20.43 5.52 0.11
C ASN A 251 -20.83 7.01 0.13
N GLN A 252 -21.16 7.54 1.31
CA GLN A 252 -21.48 8.96 1.48
C GLN A 252 -20.28 9.85 1.15
N LEU A 253 -19.08 9.50 1.61
CA LEU A 253 -17.85 10.23 1.28
C LEU A 253 -17.62 10.30 -0.23
N MET A 254 -17.81 9.18 -0.94
CA MET A 254 -17.69 9.11 -2.40
C MET A 254 -18.76 9.95 -3.10
N CYS A 255 -20.00 9.93 -2.60
CA CYS A 255 -21.10 10.78 -3.08
C CYS A 255 -20.80 12.27 -2.94
N GLU A 256 -20.19 12.67 -1.82
CA GLU A 256 -19.82 14.07 -1.56
C GLU A 256 -18.64 14.53 -2.42
N ARG A 257 -17.64 13.67 -2.63
CA ARG A 257 -16.43 14.00 -3.42
C ARG A 257 -16.66 13.97 -4.93
N LYS A 258 -17.50 13.04 -5.41
CA LYS A 258 -17.78 12.82 -6.84
C LYS A 258 -16.53 12.63 -7.69
N SER A 259 -15.51 12.03 -7.11
CA SER A 259 -14.25 11.71 -7.78
C SER A 259 -14.23 10.25 -8.25
N ARG A 260 -13.42 9.95 -9.27
CA ARG A 260 -13.23 8.58 -9.77
C ARG A 260 -12.65 7.63 -8.72
N TYR A 261 -11.65 8.10 -7.98
CA TYR A 261 -10.95 7.40 -6.90
C TYR A 261 -11.25 8.06 -5.54
N LEU A 262 -10.68 7.58 -4.43
CA LEU A 262 -11.02 8.06 -3.09
C LEU A 262 -10.70 9.53 -2.86
N VAL A 263 -9.57 10.00 -3.38
CA VAL A 263 -9.06 11.36 -3.13
C VAL A 263 -9.20 12.25 -4.36
N GLY A 264 -9.32 11.69 -5.56
CA GLY A 264 -9.44 12.47 -6.78
C GLY A 264 -9.57 11.62 -8.04
N GLU A 265 -9.08 12.14 -9.16
CA GLU A 265 -9.17 11.51 -10.48
C GLU A 265 -8.04 10.52 -10.77
N VAL A 266 -6.98 10.55 -9.96
CA VAL A 266 -5.82 9.67 -10.07
C VAL A 266 -5.80 8.73 -8.87
N ILE A 267 -5.35 7.49 -9.12
CA ILE A 267 -5.18 6.47 -8.09
C ILE A 267 -4.10 6.88 -7.08
N THR A 268 -4.35 6.64 -5.79
CA THR A 268 -3.39 6.85 -4.70
C THR A 268 -3.21 5.58 -3.87
N GLN A 269 -2.34 5.63 -2.87
CA GLN A 269 -2.10 4.55 -1.91
C GLN A 269 -3.38 4.12 -1.18
N TYR A 270 -4.33 5.05 -0.97
CA TYR A 270 -5.61 4.73 -0.33
C TYR A 270 -6.49 3.82 -1.18
N ASP A 271 -6.41 3.93 -2.51
CA ASP A 271 -7.13 3.05 -3.41
C ASP A 271 -6.47 1.67 -3.46
N CYS A 272 -5.13 1.65 -3.48
CA CYS A 272 -4.31 0.44 -3.36
C CYS A 272 -4.59 -0.31 -2.04
N GLU A 273 -4.95 0.43 -0.98
CA GLU A 273 -5.37 -0.14 0.30
C GLU A 273 -6.84 -0.64 0.25
N LEU A 274 -7.78 0.19 -0.19
CA LEU A 274 -9.21 -0.07 -0.04
C LEU A 274 -9.77 -1.04 -1.09
N MET A 275 -9.34 -0.99 -2.35
CA MET A 275 -9.88 -1.86 -3.40
C MET A 275 -9.69 -3.35 -3.07
N PRO A 276 -8.49 -3.83 -2.66
CA PRO A 276 -8.30 -5.20 -2.19
C PRO A 276 -9.24 -5.58 -1.04
N ARG A 277 -9.37 -4.69 -0.04
CA ARG A 277 -10.20 -4.90 1.14
C ARG A 277 -11.69 -5.03 0.78
N LEU A 278 -12.21 -4.17 -0.10
CA LEU A 278 -13.59 -4.25 -0.58
C LEU A 278 -13.86 -5.53 -1.37
N HIS A 279 -12.93 -5.90 -2.26
CA HIS A 279 -13.08 -7.13 -3.02
C HIS A 279 -13.07 -8.37 -2.12
N HIS A 280 -12.16 -8.42 -1.13
CA HIS A 280 -12.16 -9.46 -0.11
C HIS A 280 -13.47 -9.51 0.68
N MET A 281 -14.01 -8.36 1.10
CA MET A 281 -15.29 -8.28 1.80
C MET A 281 -16.44 -8.82 0.95
N ARG A 282 -16.43 -8.54 -0.36
CA ARG A 282 -17.43 -9.06 -1.29
C ARG A 282 -17.32 -10.59 -1.39
N ILE A 283 -16.16 -11.12 -1.75
CA ILE A 283 -15.98 -12.56 -1.99
C ILE A 283 -16.14 -13.38 -0.71
N ALA A 284 -15.40 -13.03 0.34
CA ALA A 284 -15.45 -13.77 1.61
C ALA A 284 -16.75 -13.51 2.36
N GLY A 285 -17.32 -12.30 2.25
CA GLY A 285 -18.62 -11.98 2.84
C GLY A 285 -19.74 -12.83 2.25
N GLU A 286 -19.82 -12.90 0.93
CA GLU A 286 -20.84 -13.69 0.24
C GLU A 286 -20.67 -15.18 0.58
N ARG A 287 -19.46 -15.72 0.38
CA ARG A 287 -19.20 -17.16 0.44
C ARG A 287 -19.07 -17.75 1.84
N LEU A 288 -18.66 -16.96 2.83
CA LEU A 288 -18.46 -17.44 4.20
C LEU A 288 -19.49 -16.91 5.19
N LEU A 289 -20.05 -15.72 4.95
CA LEU A 289 -20.91 -15.03 5.93
C LEU A 289 -22.36 -14.91 5.48
N GLY A 290 -22.67 -15.15 4.19
CA GLY A 290 -23.97 -14.81 3.62
C GLY A 290 -24.23 -13.30 3.65
N PHE A 291 -23.16 -12.51 3.55
CA PHE A 291 -23.19 -11.05 3.49
C PHE A 291 -23.05 -10.59 2.05
N GLU A 292 -23.86 -9.61 1.66
CA GLU A 292 -23.76 -8.93 0.37
C GLU A 292 -23.70 -7.42 0.61
N ILE A 293 -22.88 -6.72 -0.19
CA ILE A 293 -22.82 -5.25 -0.15
C ILE A 293 -24.17 -4.74 -0.66
N SER A 294 -24.87 -3.94 0.16
CA SER A 294 -26.19 -3.42 -0.21
C SER A 294 -26.15 -2.72 -1.57
N HIS A 295 -27.12 -3.04 -2.42
CA HIS A 295 -27.28 -2.45 -3.74
C HIS A 295 -27.60 -0.95 -3.67
N GLU A 296 -28.07 -0.45 -2.53
CA GLU A 296 -28.31 0.99 -2.31
C GLU A 296 -27.02 1.83 -2.22
N LEU A 297 -25.86 1.18 -2.04
CA LEU A 297 -24.56 1.86 -1.93
C LEU A 297 -23.96 2.13 -3.32
N ILE A 298 -24.70 2.89 -4.14
CA ILE A 298 -24.39 3.09 -5.57
C ILE A 298 -23.00 3.69 -5.82
N TYR A 299 -22.57 4.66 -5.02
CA TYR A 299 -21.26 5.30 -5.19
C TYR A 299 -20.12 4.34 -4.80
N LEU A 300 -20.34 3.51 -3.79
CA LEU A 300 -19.39 2.44 -3.44
C LEU A 300 -19.32 1.38 -4.54
N TRP A 301 -20.45 0.98 -5.11
CA TRP A 301 -20.46 0.05 -6.24
C TRP A 301 -19.83 0.66 -7.50
N ASN A 302 -20.02 1.95 -7.75
CA ASN A 302 -19.31 2.68 -8.80
C ASN A 302 -17.80 2.64 -8.58
N TYR A 303 -17.35 2.82 -7.35
CA TYR A 303 -15.93 2.70 -6.99
C TYR A 303 -15.39 1.26 -7.14
N ILE A 304 -16.18 0.24 -6.77
CA ILE A 304 -15.84 -1.17 -7.05
C ILE A 304 -15.76 -1.43 -8.55
N TRP A 305 -16.65 -0.81 -9.34
CA TRP A 305 -16.60 -0.90 -10.79
C TRP A 305 -15.34 -0.24 -11.36
N THR A 306 -14.95 0.92 -10.82
CA THR A 306 -13.66 1.55 -11.12
C THR A 306 -12.51 0.60 -10.84
N ALA A 307 -12.49 -0.08 -9.68
CA ALA A 307 -11.45 -1.06 -9.35
C ALA A 307 -11.32 -2.16 -10.41
N TYR A 308 -12.44 -2.69 -10.93
CA TYR A 308 -12.41 -3.73 -11.97
C TYR A 308 -12.01 -3.22 -13.36
N LYS A 309 -11.95 -1.90 -13.55
CA LYS A 309 -11.38 -1.26 -14.74
C LYS A 309 -9.94 -0.79 -14.54
N THR A 310 -9.39 -0.93 -13.33
CA THR A 310 -8.03 -0.49 -13.00
C THR A 310 -7.03 -1.62 -13.22
N ASP A 311 -6.10 -1.43 -14.15
CA ASP A 311 -5.07 -2.43 -14.49
C ASP A 311 -4.27 -2.90 -13.26
N SER A 312 -3.83 -1.98 -12.39
CA SER A 312 -3.05 -2.32 -11.20
C SER A 312 -3.81 -3.28 -10.27
N PHE A 313 -5.13 -3.10 -10.15
CA PHE A 313 -5.99 -4.00 -9.40
C PHE A 313 -6.13 -5.35 -10.11
N ASN A 314 -6.41 -5.37 -11.42
CA ASN A 314 -6.66 -6.60 -12.17
C ASN A 314 -5.44 -7.54 -12.21
N GLU A 315 -4.25 -6.98 -12.38
CA GLU A 315 -2.99 -7.72 -12.41
C GLU A 315 -2.63 -8.31 -11.04
N SER A 316 -2.91 -7.56 -9.96
CA SER A 316 -2.57 -7.96 -8.59
C SER A 316 -3.65 -8.76 -7.86
N CYS A 317 -4.89 -8.79 -8.38
CA CYS A 317 -6.04 -9.41 -7.72
C CYS A 317 -5.94 -10.95 -7.72
N PRO A 318 -6.00 -11.61 -6.54
CA PRO A 318 -6.05 -13.07 -6.46
C PRO A 318 -7.37 -13.63 -7.02
N CYS A 319 -7.42 -14.95 -7.23
CA CYS A 319 -8.68 -15.60 -7.57
C CYS A 319 -9.59 -15.78 -6.35
N ASP A 320 -10.90 -15.90 -6.58
CA ASP A 320 -11.92 -16.01 -5.54
C ASP A 320 -11.62 -17.15 -4.57
N GLN A 321 -11.16 -18.29 -5.11
CA GLN A 321 -10.82 -19.49 -4.34
C GLN A 321 -9.67 -19.25 -3.37
N ASP A 322 -8.67 -18.45 -3.78
CA ASP A 322 -7.53 -18.11 -2.94
C ASP A 322 -7.90 -17.11 -1.84
N ILE A 323 -8.83 -16.18 -2.11
CA ILE A 323 -9.42 -15.30 -1.08
C ILE A 323 -10.19 -16.13 -0.05
N ILE A 324 -11.08 -17.02 -0.51
CA ILE A 324 -11.89 -17.87 0.36
C ILE A 324 -10.98 -18.76 1.22
N TYR A 325 -9.99 -19.40 0.61
CA TYR A 325 -9.03 -20.24 1.30
C TYR A 325 -8.25 -19.45 2.36
N HIS A 326 -7.77 -18.25 2.02
CA HIS A 326 -7.05 -17.37 2.95
C HIS A 326 -7.84 -17.10 4.25
N TYR A 327 -9.14 -16.79 4.13
CA TYR A 327 -9.98 -16.57 5.32
C TYR A 327 -10.33 -17.88 6.03
N LYS A 328 -10.53 -18.98 5.31
CA LYS A 328 -10.75 -20.30 5.92
C LYS A 328 -9.56 -20.73 6.79
N GLU A 329 -8.33 -20.52 6.33
CA GLU A 329 -7.13 -20.76 7.14
C GLU A 329 -7.12 -19.91 8.41
N GLN A 330 -7.38 -18.61 8.32
CA GLN A 330 -7.41 -17.72 9.48
C GLN A 330 -8.50 -18.09 10.50
N LEU A 331 -9.64 -18.60 10.01
CA LEU A 331 -10.77 -19.02 10.83
C LEU A 331 -10.68 -20.48 11.29
N ASN A 332 -9.64 -21.22 10.88
CA ASN A 332 -9.50 -22.67 11.10
C ASN A 332 -10.73 -23.46 10.61
N VAL A 333 -11.28 -23.08 9.46
CA VAL A 333 -12.39 -23.77 8.80
C VAL A 333 -11.82 -24.77 7.80
N VAL A 334 -12.31 -26.01 7.85
CA VAL A 334 -11.84 -27.10 6.98
C VAL A 334 -12.12 -26.77 5.50
N THR A 335 -11.09 -26.89 4.68
CA THR A 335 -11.20 -26.84 3.21
C THR A 335 -11.29 -28.26 2.66
N ASN A 336 -12.34 -28.54 1.91
CA ASN A 336 -12.55 -29.87 1.33
C ASN A 336 -11.77 -30.00 0.02
N LEU A 337 -11.35 -31.22 -0.33
CA LEU A 337 -10.59 -31.50 -1.57
C LEU A 337 -11.29 -30.99 -2.84
N ARG A 338 -12.64 -31.04 -2.88
CA ARG A 338 -13.39 -30.51 -4.01
C ARG A 338 -13.17 -29.00 -4.21
N GLU A 339 -13.02 -28.24 -3.12
CA GLU A 339 -12.79 -26.80 -3.17
C GLU A 339 -11.37 -26.48 -3.66
N THR A 340 -10.38 -27.28 -3.27
CA THR A 340 -8.98 -27.11 -3.72
C THR A 340 -8.78 -27.47 -5.20
N LEU A 341 -9.66 -28.30 -5.75
CA LEU A 341 -9.66 -28.69 -7.18
C LEU A 341 -10.50 -27.76 -8.07
N GLN A 342 -11.10 -26.70 -7.52
CA GLN A 342 -11.87 -25.74 -8.32
C GLN A 342 -10.95 -24.96 -9.27
N THR A 343 -11.41 -24.79 -10.50
CA THR A 343 -10.78 -23.86 -11.45
C THR A 343 -10.79 -22.45 -10.88
N PRO A 344 -9.66 -21.73 -10.89
CA PRO A 344 -9.60 -20.36 -10.39
C PRO A 344 -10.51 -19.43 -11.20
N THR A 345 -11.29 -18.60 -10.51
CA THR A 345 -12.16 -17.57 -11.10
C THR A 345 -11.92 -16.22 -10.45
N LYS A 346 -12.22 -15.12 -11.15
CA LYS A 346 -12.21 -13.77 -10.58
C LYS A 346 -13.60 -13.15 -10.74
N THR A 347 -14.32 -12.94 -9.64
CA THR A 347 -15.65 -12.32 -9.65
C THR A 347 -15.50 -10.79 -9.72
N GLN A 348 -15.49 -10.26 -10.95
CA GLN A 348 -15.35 -8.83 -11.24
C GLN A 348 -16.58 -8.27 -11.98
N THR A 349 -17.76 -8.80 -11.67
CA THR A 349 -19.05 -8.35 -12.24
C THR A 349 -19.70 -7.31 -11.35
N ILE A 350 -20.56 -6.47 -11.91
CA ILE A 350 -21.44 -5.55 -11.16
C ILE A 350 -22.89 -6.02 -11.38
N PRO A 351 -23.76 -6.04 -10.35
CA PRO A 351 -25.18 -6.32 -10.53
C PRO A 351 -25.85 -5.39 -11.56
N GLN A 352 -26.72 -5.93 -12.40
CA GLN A 352 -27.28 -5.18 -13.54
C GLN A 352 -28.12 -3.97 -13.09
N ASP A 353 -28.92 -4.14 -12.05
CA ASP A 353 -29.73 -3.07 -11.46
C ASP A 353 -28.87 -1.90 -10.94
N ILE A 354 -27.65 -2.20 -10.50
CA ILE A 354 -26.68 -1.20 -10.06
C ILE A 354 -26.04 -0.51 -11.26
N ILE A 355 -25.73 -1.23 -12.34
CA ILE A 355 -25.24 -0.63 -13.59
C ILE A 355 -26.26 0.38 -14.11
N ASP A 356 -27.53 -0.02 -14.18
CA ASP A 356 -28.62 0.84 -14.67
C ASP A 356 -28.74 2.13 -13.83
N GLU A 357 -28.56 2.01 -12.51
CA GLU A 357 -28.60 3.14 -11.58
C GLU A 357 -27.35 4.04 -11.68
N ILE A 358 -26.17 3.46 -11.87
CA ILE A 358 -24.92 4.21 -12.11
C ILE A 358 -25.02 5.02 -13.41
N ASP A 359 -25.56 4.41 -14.47
CA ASP A 359 -25.77 5.07 -15.76
C ASP A 359 -26.82 6.18 -15.64
N ARG A 360 -27.92 5.94 -14.90
CA ARG A 360 -28.94 6.95 -14.60
C ARG A 360 -28.38 8.18 -13.89
N LEU A 361 -27.44 7.97 -12.97
CA LEU A 361 -26.78 9.04 -12.22
C LEU A 361 -25.60 9.68 -12.97
N GLY A 362 -25.21 9.14 -14.13
CA GLY A 362 -24.11 9.66 -14.95
C GLY A 362 -22.74 9.54 -14.30
N LEU A 363 -22.51 8.54 -13.43
CA LEU A 363 -21.24 8.43 -12.67
C LEU A 363 -20.08 7.84 -13.49
N GLN A 364 -20.30 7.43 -14.74
CA GLN A 364 -19.31 6.78 -15.61
C GLN A 364 -18.92 7.61 -16.85
N GLU A 365 -19.45 8.82 -17.05
CA GLU A 365 -19.11 9.63 -18.24
C GLU A 365 -17.85 10.50 -18.07
N SER A 366 -16.92 10.30 -19.02
CA SER A 366 -15.79 11.16 -19.46
C SER A 366 -14.48 11.19 -18.66
N HIS A 367 -13.77 10.06 -18.60
CA HIS A 367 -12.30 10.08 -18.47
C HIS A 367 -11.66 9.32 -19.62
N VAL A 368 -11.48 10.02 -20.74
CA VAL A 368 -10.44 9.66 -21.72
C VAL A 368 -9.13 9.65 -20.95
N GLU A 369 -8.48 8.49 -20.89
CA GLU A 369 -7.13 8.37 -20.33
C GLU A 369 -6.20 9.33 -21.09
N GLN A 370 -5.90 10.47 -20.49
CA GLN A 370 -4.75 11.29 -20.88
C GLN A 370 -3.60 10.85 -19.98
N LEU A 371 -2.66 10.17 -20.63
CA LEU A 371 -1.42 9.62 -20.09
C LEU A 371 -0.57 10.65 -19.36
#